data_AF-A0A836VSX6-F1
#
_entry.id   AF-A0A836VSX6-F1
#
_cell.length_a   1.000
_cell.length_b   1.000
_cell.length_c   1.000
_cell.angle_alpha   90.00
_cell.angle_beta   90.00
_cell.angle_gamma   90.00
#
_symmetry.space_group_name_H-M   'P 1'
#
loop_
_entity.id
_entity.type
_entity.pdbx_description
1 polymer ?
#
loop_
_entity_poly.entity_id
_entity_poly.type
_entity_poly.pdbx_seq_one_letter_code
_entity_poly.pdbx_strand_id
1 'polypeptide(L)'
;MKRWFGWLCLVAILVPVVARAAGPRTLFKAQDIARARQNIARYPWAQEIVAQWRRSVQKVMQEGRPFVEEMISELTPWPTYGQNCPVCVGKLSSMGECGIYRWTPDDPDKLVCKYCKTTYPNPKFPETGRLVCPRMGQSFTYYETDAERAHPEDPSGRYAFRWVRWPVHTSWSGLIRTYKTRYVVSKALPLAKLYALTGDVRYAERAAWILDRLARVYPNYLFHSYNGTYADWPPAKVAKELGRHPRAGRFPNEVIINAFGLHQRKDYAELCNGFWGAGRYSCSGGDGRVLLDMTVAYDLIREARYADSQRVLTPEMERRVVHDLILAGYEDCRNWQDINNKCGPGRALSAAVGILFNRPEGVRWAYEGFQQLMERCFHFDGCCKESPSYASMHLTLMRDIPEILRGCDAPSSAHPSPGDRTEPLRPFQHITRYRLALESMVRILAPGRRYPVIGDTHAGSGIRPIRAEILTARYGPRYAGLLEQVQGKKLSEAGSEYALWYRDPD
;
A
#
# COMPACT_ATOMS: atom_id res chain seq x y z
N MET A 1 17.94 -47.08 69.69
CA MET A 1 18.22 -46.48 68.37
C MET A 1 16.91 -46.03 67.72
N LYS A 2 16.57 -44.73 67.81
CA LYS A 2 15.42 -44.14 67.11
C LYS A 2 15.97 -43.39 65.88
N ARG A 3 15.57 -43.77 64.67
CA ARG A 3 15.81 -42.98 63.44
C ARG A 3 14.47 -42.47 62.92
N TRP A 4 14.35 -41.15 62.93
CA TRP A 4 13.29 -40.38 62.27
C TRP A 4 13.55 -40.36 60.76
N PHE A 5 12.52 -40.67 59.97
CA PHE A 5 12.50 -40.35 58.53
C PHE A 5 11.54 -39.18 58.34
N GLY A 6 12.10 -38.00 58.05
CA GLY A 6 11.34 -36.82 57.65
C GLY A 6 11.00 -36.91 56.17
N TRP A 7 9.71 -36.85 55.84
CA TRP A 7 9.22 -36.63 54.49
C TRP A 7 9.32 -35.13 54.16
N LEU A 8 10.17 -34.79 53.19
CA LEU A 8 10.25 -33.46 52.59
C LEU A 8 9.22 -33.37 51.45
N CYS A 9 8.10 -32.70 51.71
CA CYS A 9 7.15 -32.29 50.67
C CYS A 9 7.77 -31.18 49.82
N LEU A 10 8.20 -31.52 48.60
CA LEU A 10 8.56 -30.56 47.55
C LEU A 10 7.28 -29.88 47.05
N VAL A 11 6.98 -28.70 47.56
CA VAL A 11 5.98 -27.80 46.98
C VAL A 11 6.57 -27.19 45.71
N ALA A 12 6.19 -27.74 44.56
CA ALA A 12 6.48 -27.14 43.26
C ALA A 12 5.67 -25.84 43.14
N ILE A 13 6.32 -24.70 43.33
CA ILE A 13 5.78 -23.39 43.01
C ILE A 13 5.67 -23.32 41.49
N LEU A 14 4.49 -23.68 40.96
CA LEU A 14 4.11 -23.40 39.58
C LEU A 14 3.98 -21.89 39.42
N VAL A 15 5.08 -21.23 39.04
CA VAL A 15 5.01 -19.88 38.49
C VAL A 15 4.18 -19.99 37.21
N PRO A 16 3.03 -19.31 37.10
CA PRO A 16 2.28 -19.31 35.87
C PRO A 16 3.19 -18.71 34.80
N VAL A 17 3.56 -19.51 33.81
CA VAL A 17 4.11 -18.99 32.55
C VAL A 17 2.98 -18.19 31.93
N VAL A 18 2.93 -16.89 32.25
CA VAL A 18 2.14 -15.94 31.48
C VAL A 18 2.71 -16.04 30.08
N ALA A 19 2.00 -16.73 29.18
CA ALA A 19 2.33 -16.78 27.77
C ALA A 19 2.44 -15.32 27.31
N ARG A 20 3.68 -14.85 27.15
CA ARG A 20 3.97 -13.48 26.76
C ARG A 20 3.32 -13.31 25.40
N ALA A 21 2.27 -12.50 25.32
CA ALA A 21 1.55 -12.25 24.07
C ALA A 21 2.57 -11.97 22.97
N ALA A 22 2.53 -12.74 21.88
CA ALA A 22 3.50 -12.61 20.81
C ALA A 22 3.38 -11.20 20.24
N GLY A 23 4.39 -10.37 20.46
CA GLY A 23 4.40 -8.98 19.96
C GLY A 23 4.35 -8.91 18.43
N PRO A 24 4.23 -7.71 17.85
CA PRO A 24 4.23 -7.52 16.41
C PRO A 24 5.47 -8.12 15.74
N ARG A 25 5.29 -8.79 14.59
CA ARG A 25 6.33 -9.62 13.94
C ARG A 25 6.69 -9.17 12.53
N THR A 26 5.89 -8.28 11.93
CA THR A 26 6.05 -7.86 10.52
C THR A 26 7.02 -6.66 10.40
N LEU A 27 6.53 -5.51 9.93
CA LEU A 27 7.34 -4.32 9.61
C LEU A 27 7.93 -3.64 10.86
N PHE A 28 7.13 -3.54 11.92
CA PHE A 28 7.57 -3.00 13.22
C PHE A 28 7.65 -4.14 14.21
N LYS A 29 8.86 -4.40 14.73
CA LYS A 29 9.09 -5.43 15.74
C LYS A 29 9.10 -4.79 17.13
N ALA A 30 8.98 -5.59 18.19
CA ALA A 30 8.96 -5.08 19.57
C ALA A 30 10.12 -4.13 19.90
N GLN A 31 11.33 -4.45 19.42
CA GLN A 31 12.52 -3.61 19.58
C GLN A 31 12.42 -2.25 18.84
N ASP A 32 11.73 -2.21 17.70
CA ASP A 32 11.56 -0.97 16.92
C ASP A 32 10.51 -0.06 17.60
N ILE A 33 9.49 -0.64 18.23
CA ILE A 33 8.52 0.09 19.07
C ILE A 33 9.21 0.67 20.31
N ALA A 34 10.07 -0.10 20.97
CA ALA A 34 10.86 0.37 22.10
C ALA A 34 11.78 1.54 21.69
N ARG A 35 12.47 1.41 20.55
CA ARG A 35 13.32 2.47 19.99
C ARG A 35 12.52 3.73 19.66
N ALA A 36 11.35 3.59 19.04
CA ALA A 36 10.48 4.73 18.76
C ALA A 36 10.04 5.47 20.02
N ARG A 37 9.71 4.75 21.10
CA ARG A 37 9.40 5.38 22.40
C ARG A 37 10.59 6.14 22.99
N GLN A 38 11.82 5.61 22.87
CA GLN A 38 13.03 6.32 23.29
C GLN A 38 13.27 7.58 22.45
N ASN A 39 13.13 7.48 21.13
CA ASN A 39 13.25 8.63 20.23
C ASN A 39 12.20 9.72 20.55
N ILE A 40 10.96 9.36 20.85
CA ILE A 40 9.90 10.30 21.27
C ILE A 40 10.26 10.99 22.60
N ALA A 41 10.82 10.24 23.56
CA ALA A 41 11.22 10.80 24.85
C ALA A 41 12.35 11.82 24.73
N ARG A 42 13.25 11.64 23.75
CA ARG A 42 14.47 12.44 23.59
C ARG A 42 14.33 13.60 22.61
N TYR A 43 13.60 13.42 21.52
CA TYR A 43 13.70 14.32 20.37
C TYR A 43 12.38 15.04 20.02
N PRO A 44 12.39 16.39 19.89
CA PRO A 44 11.21 17.15 19.46
C PRO A 44 10.70 16.75 18.07
N TRP A 45 11.59 16.40 17.14
CA TRP A 45 11.19 15.95 15.79
C TRP A 45 10.38 14.65 15.83
N ALA A 46 10.71 13.74 16.76
CA ALA A 46 10.01 12.48 16.94
C ALA A 46 8.61 12.70 17.53
N GLN A 47 8.49 13.60 18.51
CA GLN A 47 7.22 14.01 19.10
C GLN A 47 6.29 14.63 18.04
N GLU A 48 6.84 15.48 17.17
CA GLU A 48 6.09 16.13 16.10
C GLU A 48 5.56 15.13 15.06
N ILE A 49 6.32 14.08 14.71
CA ILE A 49 5.81 13.00 13.84
C ILE A 49 4.56 12.33 14.47
N VAL A 50 4.63 12.00 15.75
CA VAL A 50 3.48 11.39 16.46
C VAL A 50 2.31 12.38 16.56
N ALA A 51 2.58 13.66 16.79
CA ALA A 51 1.56 14.71 16.78
C ALA A 51 0.87 14.84 15.41
N GLN A 52 1.63 14.74 14.32
CA GLN A 52 1.09 14.71 12.96
C GLN A 52 0.17 13.51 12.74
N TRP A 53 0.53 12.32 13.24
CA TRP A 53 -0.36 11.16 13.16
C TRP A 53 -1.67 11.41 13.92
N ARG A 54 -1.60 11.93 15.15
CA ARG A 54 -2.81 12.29 15.94
C ARG A 54 -3.71 13.25 15.17
N ARG A 55 -3.16 14.32 14.60
CA ARG A 55 -3.92 15.27 13.76
C ARG A 55 -4.51 14.59 12.53
N SER A 56 -3.75 13.71 11.89
CA SER A 56 -4.19 13.03 10.66
C SER A 56 -5.36 12.08 10.85
N VAL A 57 -5.56 11.54 12.06
CA VAL A 57 -6.63 10.59 12.40
C VAL A 57 -7.79 11.22 13.16
N GLN A 58 -7.68 12.50 13.53
CA GLN A 58 -8.61 13.19 14.43
C GLN A 58 -10.07 13.03 14.01
N LYS A 59 -10.39 13.23 12.72
CA LYS A 59 -11.77 13.12 12.23
C LYS A 59 -12.35 11.71 12.42
N VAL A 60 -11.59 10.66 12.08
CA VAL A 60 -12.02 9.27 12.30
C VAL A 60 -12.20 8.96 13.79
N MET A 61 -11.38 9.57 14.66
CA MET A 61 -11.54 9.44 16.10
C MET A 61 -12.82 10.11 16.62
N GLN A 62 -13.28 11.18 15.99
CA GLN A 62 -14.45 11.96 16.37
C GLN A 62 -15.78 11.40 15.84
N GLU A 63 -15.84 11.05 14.55
CA GLU A 63 -17.10 10.70 13.86
C GLU A 63 -17.58 9.25 14.10
N GLY A 64 -16.69 8.37 14.58
CA GLY A 64 -17.05 7.00 14.96
C GLY A 64 -17.21 6.00 13.80
N ARG A 65 -17.88 4.87 14.08
CA ARG A 65 -18.04 3.75 13.13
C ARG A 65 -18.94 4.08 11.92
N PRO A 66 -20.11 4.74 12.08
CA PRO A 66 -20.98 5.05 10.94
C PRO A 66 -20.27 5.85 9.83
N PHE A 67 -19.40 6.79 10.21
CA PHE A 67 -18.57 7.54 9.27
C PHE A 67 -17.64 6.64 8.45
N VAL A 68 -17.01 5.64 9.07
CA VAL A 68 -16.16 4.66 8.35
C VAL A 68 -17.01 3.85 7.37
N GLU A 69 -18.21 3.45 7.78
CA GLU A 69 -19.13 2.66 6.95
C GLU A 69 -19.62 3.44 5.72
N GLU A 70 -19.96 4.71 5.89
CA GLU A 70 -20.39 5.60 4.80
C GLU A 70 -19.24 5.92 3.83
N MET A 71 -18.02 6.12 4.35
CA MET A 71 -16.88 6.54 3.54
C MET A 71 -16.28 5.41 2.69
N ILE A 72 -16.53 4.15 3.05
CA ILE A 72 -16.07 3.00 2.27
C ILE A 72 -17.28 2.37 1.59
N SER A 73 -17.42 2.60 0.29
CA SER A 73 -18.56 2.14 -0.51
C SER A 73 -18.49 0.64 -0.86
N GLU A 74 -19.66 0.02 -1.06
CA GLU A 74 -19.79 -1.33 -1.66
C GLU A 74 -19.30 -1.40 -3.11
N LEU A 75 -19.48 -0.30 -3.87
CA LEU A 75 -19.01 -0.20 -5.25
C LEU A 75 -17.49 -0.07 -5.34
N THR A 76 -16.92 -0.69 -6.38
CA THR A 76 -15.49 -0.62 -6.72
C THR A 76 -15.05 0.84 -6.90
N PRO A 77 -13.87 1.26 -6.40
CA PRO A 77 -13.31 2.57 -6.69
C PRO A 77 -13.23 2.89 -8.20
N TRP A 78 -13.25 4.18 -8.53
CA TRP A 78 -13.04 4.70 -9.88
C TRP A 78 -11.55 5.01 -10.13
N PRO A 79 -11.04 4.80 -11.36
CA PRO A 79 -9.69 5.22 -11.73
C PRO A 79 -9.52 6.74 -11.61
N THR A 80 -8.45 7.20 -10.98
CA THR A 80 -8.19 8.65 -10.77
C THR A 80 -7.30 9.29 -11.84
N TYR A 81 -7.11 8.60 -12.97
CA TYR A 81 -6.27 9.04 -14.09
C TYR A 81 -7.14 9.63 -15.20
N GLY A 82 -6.62 10.59 -15.96
CA GLY A 82 -7.35 11.08 -17.13
C GLY A 82 -8.63 11.85 -16.82
N GLN A 83 -8.66 12.63 -15.74
CA GLN A 83 -9.87 13.35 -15.34
C GLN A 83 -10.02 14.63 -16.16
N ASN A 84 -11.26 15.12 -16.31
CA ASN A 84 -11.57 16.29 -17.09
C ASN A 84 -12.64 17.11 -16.39
N CYS A 85 -12.53 18.44 -16.48
CA CYS A 85 -13.60 19.35 -16.10
C CYS A 85 -14.18 19.95 -17.40
N PRO A 86 -15.47 19.73 -17.72
CA PRO A 86 -16.06 20.19 -18.98
C PRO A 86 -16.02 21.71 -19.15
N VAL A 87 -15.95 22.46 -18.04
CA VAL A 87 -15.79 23.92 -18.06
C VAL A 87 -14.36 24.35 -18.44
N CYS A 88 -13.35 23.57 -18.08
CA CYS A 88 -11.93 23.96 -18.16
C CYS A 88 -11.16 23.33 -19.32
N VAL A 89 -11.56 22.14 -19.76
CA VAL A 89 -10.81 21.37 -20.75
C VAL A 89 -10.59 22.17 -22.03
N GLY A 90 -9.34 22.26 -22.49
CA GLY A 90 -8.95 23.05 -23.65
C GLY A 90 -8.86 24.57 -23.42
N LYS A 91 -9.15 25.06 -22.20
CA LYS A 91 -9.07 26.49 -21.82
C LYS A 91 -8.12 26.73 -20.65
N LEU A 92 -8.41 26.08 -19.51
CA LEU A 92 -7.69 26.22 -18.24
C LEU A 92 -6.98 24.92 -17.83
N SER A 93 -7.35 23.79 -18.42
CA SER A 93 -6.73 22.49 -18.14
C SER A 93 -6.48 21.72 -19.42
N SER A 94 -5.39 20.95 -19.43
CA SER A 94 -5.15 19.96 -20.47
C SER A 94 -6.18 18.84 -20.40
N MET A 95 -6.50 18.25 -21.54
CA MET A 95 -7.37 17.07 -21.59
C MET A 95 -6.68 15.88 -20.91
N GLY A 96 -7.41 15.20 -20.03
CA GLY A 96 -6.92 14.05 -19.28
C GLY A 96 -5.94 14.41 -18.16
N GLU A 97 -5.93 15.65 -17.67
CA GLU A 97 -5.07 16.03 -16.55
C GLU A 97 -5.42 15.25 -15.27
N CYS A 98 -4.40 14.74 -14.56
CA CYS A 98 -4.58 14.08 -13.27
C CYS A 98 -4.65 15.11 -12.13
N GLY A 99 -5.51 14.88 -11.14
CA GLY A 99 -5.58 15.75 -9.95
C GLY A 99 -6.18 17.13 -10.22
N ILE A 100 -7.26 17.20 -11.03
CA ILE A 100 -8.02 18.43 -11.28
C ILE A 100 -8.88 18.82 -10.06
N TYR A 101 -9.44 17.83 -9.37
CA TYR A 101 -10.45 18.05 -8.34
C TYR A 101 -9.85 18.11 -6.94
N ARG A 102 -10.31 19.09 -6.15
CA ARG A 102 -10.11 19.15 -4.71
C ARG A 102 -11.29 18.45 -4.04
N TRP A 103 -10.97 17.68 -3.01
CA TRP A 103 -11.91 16.97 -2.16
C TRP A 103 -11.44 17.09 -0.72
N THR A 104 -12.38 17.19 0.22
CA THR A 104 -12.08 17.27 1.65
C THR A 104 -13.03 16.36 2.41
N PRO A 105 -12.58 15.74 3.52
CA PRO A 105 -13.46 14.88 4.31
C PRO A 105 -14.60 15.63 5.00
N ASP A 106 -14.52 16.96 5.12
CA ASP A 106 -15.55 17.80 5.78
C ASP A 106 -16.75 18.12 4.88
N ASP A 107 -16.61 17.94 3.56
CA ASP A 107 -17.71 18.01 2.59
C ASP A 107 -17.53 16.83 1.61
N PRO A 108 -17.73 15.60 2.11
CA PRO A 108 -17.17 14.41 1.48
C PRO A 108 -17.94 14.01 0.20
N ASP A 109 -19.08 14.63 -0.08
CA ASP A 109 -19.93 14.39 -1.25
C ASP A 109 -19.71 15.39 -2.40
N LYS A 110 -18.68 16.24 -2.31
CA LYS A 110 -18.40 17.27 -3.32
C LYS A 110 -16.98 17.26 -3.83
N LEU A 111 -16.83 17.64 -5.09
CA LEU A 111 -15.56 17.89 -5.76
C LEU A 111 -15.53 19.31 -6.29
N VAL A 112 -14.44 20.03 -6.05
CA VAL A 112 -14.25 21.39 -6.54
C VAL A 112 -13.11 21.42 -7.56
N CYS A 113 -13.38 21.87 -8.78
CA CYS A 113 -12.33 22.04 -9.78
C CYS A 113 -11.29 23.06 -9.30
N LYS A 114 -9.99 22.71 -9.31
CA LYS A 114 -8.93 23.61 -8.84
C LYS A 114 -8.81 24.91 -9.66
N TYR A 115 -9.25 24.89 -10.92
CA TYR A 115 -9.20 26.02 -11.85
C TYR A 115 -10.47 26.89 -11.74
N CYS A 116 -11.59 26.47 -12.32
CA CYS A 116 -12.81 27.27 -12.42
C CYS A 116 -13.69 27.29 -11.16
N LYS A 117 -13.34 26.50 -10.13
CA LYS A 117 -14.11 26.36 -8.88
C LYS A 117 -15.52 25.77 -9.02
N THR A 118 -15.91 25.28 -10.20
CA THR A 118 -17.17 24.53 -10.35
C THR A 118 -17.18 23.33 -9.41
N THR A 119 -18.27 23.21 -8.67
CA THR A 119 -18.55 22.08 -7.77
C THR A 119 -19.33 21.00 -8.49
N TYR A 120 -18.95 19.74 -8.26
CA TYR A 120 -19.61 18.54 -8.75
C TYR A 120 -20.03 17.64 -7.57
N PRO A 121 -21.17 16.92 -7.66
CA PRO A 121 -22.10 16.83 -8.79
C PRO A 121 -22.74 18.18 -9.17
N ASN A 122 -23.02 18.37 -10.46
CA ASN A 122 -23.53 19.64 -10.99
C ASN A 122 -24.70 19.39 -11.96
N PRO A 123 -25.89 19.99 -11.76
CA PRO A 123 -27.03 19.77 -12.66
C PRO A 123 -26.79 20.14 -14.13
N LYS A 124 -25.87 21.08 -14.41
CA LYS A 124 -25.49 21.44 -15.78
C LYS A 124 -24.63 20.39 -16.48
N PHE A 125 -24.01 19.50 -15.70
CA PHE A 125 -23.12 18.45 -16.18
C PHE A 125 -23.53 17.12 -15.53
N PRO A 126 -24.72 16.57 -15.84
CA PRO A 126 -25.20 15.35 -15.22
C PRO A 126 -24.40 14.13 -15.70
N GLU A 127 -24.21 13.14 -14.82
CA GLU A 127 -23.67 11.83 -15.20
C GLU A 127 -24.79 10.96 -15.78
N THR A 128 -24.97 11.01 -17.09
CA THR A 128 -26.00 10.24 -17.82
C THR A 128 -25.51 8.89 -18.30
N GLY A 129 -24.20 8.77 -18.54
CA GLY A 129 -23.59 7.54 -19.01
C GLY A 129 -23.57 6.47 -17.91
N ARG A 130 -23.70 5.21 -18.31
CA ARG A 130 -23.73 4.06 -17.39
C ARG A 130 -22.81 2.94 -17.85
N LEU A 131 -22.03 2.39 -16.92
CA LEU A 131 -21.20 1.19 -17.11
C LEU A 131 -21.75 0.08 -16.21
N VAL A 132 -22.17 -1.04 -16.79
CA VAL A 132 -22.84 -2.13 -16.06
C VAL A 132 -21.95 -3.37 -16.05
N CYS A 133 -21.69 -3.90 -14.87
CA CYS A 133 -20.96 -5.13 -14.60
C CYS A 133 -21.95 -6.14 -13.97
N PRO A 134 -22.77 -6.82 -14.79
CA PRO A 134 -23.88 -7.63 -14.28
C PRO A 134 -23.45 -8.87 -13.50
N ARG A 135 -22.31 -9.51 -13.82
CA ARG A 135 -21.88 -10.75 -13.16
C ARG A 135 -21.54 -10.53 -11.68
N MET A 136 -20.99 -9.35 -11.38
CA MET A 136 -20.66 -8.94 -10.01
C MET A 136 -21.67 -7.91 -9.45
N GLY A 137 -22.76 -7.64 -10.17
CA GLY A 137 -23.87 -6.81 -9.71
C GLY A 137 -23.52 -5.34 -9.48
N GLN A 138 -22.61 -4.76 -10.26
CA GLN A 138 -22.20 -3.36 -10.10
C GLN A 138 -22.62 -2.48 -11.29
N SER A 139 -22.89 -1.21 -11.00
CA SER A 139 -23.17 -0.18 -12.01
C SER A 139 -22.49 1.12 -11.60
N PHE A 140 -21.89 1.80 -12.56
CA PHE A 140 -21.22 3.07 -12.36
C PHE A 140 -21.78 4.11 -13.32
N THR A 141 -21.85 5.36 -12.90
CA THR A 141 -22.25 6.49 -13.75
C THR A 141 -21.04 7.33 -14.11
N TYR A 142 -21.09 7.99 -15.26
CA TYR A 142 -20.05 8.89 -15.73
C TYR A 142 -20.63 10.00 -16.59
N TYR A 143 -19.85 11.06 -16.75
CA TYR A 143 -20.20 12.18 -17.62
C TYR A 143 -19.82 11.88 -19.07
N GLU A 144 -20.81 12.01 -19.95
CA GLU A 144 -20.65 12.08 -21.39
C GLU A 144 -20.59 13.54 -21.81
N THR A 145 -19.77 13.87 -22.82
CA THR A 145 -19.78 15.21 -23.42
C THR A 145 -21.08 15.47 -24.18
N ASP A 146 -21.39 16.74 -24.47
CA ASP A 146 -22.53 17.08 -25.33
C ASP A 146 -22.40 16.46 -26.73
N ALA A 147 -21.18 16.35 -27.24
CA ALA A 147 -20.89 15.73 -28.53
C ALA A 147 -21.12 14.21 -28.50
N GLU A 148 -20.76 13.51 -27.42
CA GLU A 148 -21.10 12.09 -27.26
C GLU A 148 -22.61 11.87 -27.18
N ARG A 149 -23.32 12.69 -26.39
CA ARG A 149 -24.79 12.59 -26.29
C ARG A 149 -25.51 12.86 -27.61
N ALA A 150 -24.93 13.69 -28.48
CA ALA A 150 -25.46 13.97 -29.81
C ALA A 150 -25.23 12.82 -30.82
N HIS A 151 -24.34 11.87 -30.51
CA HIS A 151 -23.98 10.73 -31.37
C HIS A 151 -23.97 9.41 -30.59
N PRO A 152 -25.09 9.01 -29.96
CA PRO A 152 -25.15 7.81 -29.11
C PRO A 152 -24.86 6.50 -29.87
N GLU A 153 -24.97 6.52 -31.20
CA GLU A 153 -24.68 5.39 -32.08
C GLU A 153 -23.19 5.16 -32.36
N ASP A 154 -22.30 6.10 -31.97
CA ASP A 154 -20.85 6.00 -32.19
C ASP A 154 -20.11 5.55 -30.91
N PRO A 155 -19.82 4.24 -30.74
CA PRO A 155 -19.13 3.72 -29.56
C PRO A 155 -17.61 3.91 -29.63
N SER A 156 -17.05 4.54 -30.67
CA SER A 156 -15.60 4.62 -30.89
C SER A 156 -14.86 5.50 -29.87
N GLY A 157 -15.60 6.31 -29.12
CA GLY A 157 -15.02 7.33 -28.23
C GLY A 157 -14.41 8.51 -28.99
N ARG A 158 -14.76 8.71 -30.26
CA ARG A 158 -14.29 9.85 -31.07
C ARG A 158 -14.59 11.20 -30.42
N TYR A 159 -15.77 11.33 -29.82
CA TYR A 159 -16.27 12.55 -29.18
C TYR A 159 -15.94 12.65 -27.70
N ALA A 160 -15.33 11.60 -27.13
CA ALA A 160 -14.97 11.56 -25.72
C ALA A 160 -13.74 12.43 -25.40
N PHE A 161 -13.58 12.75 -24.12
CA PHE A 161 -12.29 13.23 -23.64
C PHE A 161 -11.20 12.17 -23.78
N ARG A 162 -9.94 12.60 -23.79
CA ARG A 162 -8.78 11.75 -23.96
C ARG A 162 -7.79 11.87 -22.82
N TRP A 163 -7.17 10.75 -22.52
CA TRP A 163 -5.97 10.70 -21.67
C TRP A 163 -4.91 9.86 -22.35
N VAL A 164 -3.75 10.47 -22.60
CA VAL A 164 -2.74 9.92 -23.49
C VAL A 164 -3.37 9.65 -24.87
N ARG A 165 -3.61 8.39 -25.24
CA ARG A 165 -4.24 8.00 -26.50
C ARG A 165 -5.66 7.45 -26.33
N TRP A 166 -6.10 7.18 -25.11
CA TRP A 166 -7.37 6.49 -24.85
C TRP A 166 -8.53 7.48 -24.70
N PRO A 167 -9.72 7.16 -25.24
CA PRO A 167 -10.94 7.81 -24.81
C PRO A 167 -11.21 7.45 -23.34
N VAL A 168 -11.63 8.43 -22.55
CA VAL A 168 -11.89 8.28 -21.12
C VAL A 168 -13.07 9.14 -20.68
N HIS A 169 -13.81 8.66 -19.68
CA HIS A 169 -14.83 9.45 -19.01
C HIS A 169 -14.38 9.91 -17.63
N THR A 170 -14.95 11.03 -17.18
CA THR A 170 -14.88 11.46 -15.78
C THR A 170 -16.14 11.01 -15.05
N SER A 171 -15.97 10.37 -13.91
CA SER A 171 -17.06 10.06 -12.97
C SER A 171 -16.78 10.79 -11.66
N TRP A 172 -17.47 11.89 -11.41
CA TRP A 172 -17.47 12.58 -10.12
C TRP A 172 -18.01 11.70 -9.00
N SER A 173 -19.09 10.95 -9.23
CA SER A 173 -19.60 9.99 -8.22
C SER A 173 -18.55 8.91 -7.90
N GLY A 174 -17.87 8.42 -8.93
CA GLY A 174 -16.76 7.48 -8.82
C GLY A 174 -15.53 8.07 -8.11
N LEU A 175 -15.14 9.30 -8.45
CA LEU A 175 -14.02 10.00 -7.83
C LEU A 175 -14.30 10.31 -6.35
N ILE A 176 -15.50 10.79 -6.02
CA ILE A 176 -15.95 11.02 -4.65
C ILE A 176 -15.80 9.73 -3.85
N ARG A 177 -16.36 8.62 -4.35
CA ARG A 177 -16.22 7.30 -3.75
C ARG A 177 -14.76 6.93 -3.52
N THR A 178 -13.90 7.08 -4.54
CA THR A 178 -12.48 6.79 -4.42
C THR A 178 -11.79 7.64 -3.36
N TYR A 179 -12.09 8.94 -3.28
CA TYR A 179 -11.48 9.82 -2.29
C TYR A 179 -11.98 9.57 -0.87
N LYS A 180 -13.28 9.32 -0.68
CA LYS A 180 -13.84 8.88 0.61
C LYS A 180 -13.11 7.63 1.11
N THR A 181 -13.07 6.58 0.27
CA THR A 181 -12.42 5.30 0.61
C THR A 181 -10.92 5.47 0.86
N ARG A 182 -10.20 6.22 0.01
CA ARG A 182 -8.75 6.48 0.19
C ARG A 182 -8.44 7.23 1.45
N TYR A 183 -9.24 8.24 1.78
CA TYR A 183 -9.05 9.02 3.00
C TYR A 183 -9.13 8.13 4.24
N VAL A 184 -10.20 7.35 4.40
CA VAL A 184 -10.42 6.54 5.60
C VAL A 184 -9.45 5.37 5.67
N VAL A 185 -9.25 4.62 4.58
CA VAL A 185 -8.31 3.48 4.56
C VAL A 185 -6.88 3.93 4.90
N SER A 186 -6.47 5.12 4.46
CA SER A 186 -5.14 5.66 4.80
C SER A 186 -4.91 5.90 6.30
N LYS A 187 -5.97 5.87 7.12
CA LYS A 187 -5.88 6.10 8.58
C LYS A 187 -5.59 4.84 9.38
N ALA A 188 -5.84 3.66 8.83
CA ALA A 188 -5.69 2.41 9.58
C ALA A 188 -4.27 2.22 10.13
N LEU A 189 -3.23 2.44 9.32
CA LEU A 189 -1.84 2.27 9.76
C LEU A 189 -1.39 3.35 10.77
N PRO A 190 -1.65 4.67 10.57
CA PRO A 190 -1.41 5.68 11.61
C PRO A 190 -2.12 5.37 12.94
N LEU A 191 -3.38 4.94 12.91
CA LEU A 191 -4.12 4.53 14.11
C LEU A 191 -3.43 3.34 14.81
N ALA A 192 -3.06 2.30 14.06
CA ALA A 192 -2.37 1.15 14.61
C ALA A 192 -0.98 1.49 15.19
N LYS A 193 -0.23 2.40 14.55
CA LYS A 193 1.04 2.93 15.08
C LYS A 193 0.84 3.72 16.37
N LEU A 194 -0.20 4.54 16.44
CA LEU A 194 -0.55 5.29 17.66
C LEU A 194 -0.89 4.32 18.80
N TYR A 195 -1.68 3.27 18.54
CA TYR A 195 -1.92 2.21 19.52
C TYR A 195 -0.61 1.55 19.98
N ALA A 196 0.26 1.15 19.05
CA ALA A 196 1.53 0.50 19.38
C ALA A 196 2.43 1.37 20.28
N LEU A 197 2.44 2.69 20.08
CA LEU A 197 3.27 3.60 20.87
C LEU A 197 2.63 3.99 22.21
N THR A 198 1.31 4.18 22.25
CA THR A 198 0.61 4.79 23.40
C THR A 198 -0.12 3.77 24.28
N GLY A 199 -0.49 2.61 23.75
CA GLY A 199 -1.38 1.65 24.41
C GLY A 199 -2.85 2.05 24.46
N ASP A 200 -3.24 3.21 23.90
CA ASP A 200 -4.63 3.67 23.91
C ASP A 200 -5.48 2.83 22.94
N VAL A 201 -6.27 1.93 23.53
CA VAL A 201 -7.12 0.95 22.82
C VAL A 201 -8.11 1.60 21.85
N ARG A 202 -8.47 2.87 22.06
CA ARG A 202 -9.39 3.59 21.17
C ARG A 202 -8.83 3.67 19.75
N TYR A 203 -7.51 3.84 19.60
CA TYR A 203 -6.88 3.82 18.27
C TYR A 203 -6.96 2.45 17.60
N ALA A 204 -6.76 1.37 18.36
CA ALA A 204 -6.92 0.00 17.85
C ALA A 204 -8.36 -0.26 17.41
N GLU A 205 -9.35 0.21 18.17
CA GLU A 205 -10.77 0.09 17.82
C GLU A 205 -11.10 0.77 16.49
N ARG A 206 -10.64 2.01 16.27
CA ARG A 206 -10.90 2.72 14.99
C ARG A 206 -10.17 2.03 13.83
N ALA A 207 -8.96 1.53 14.05
CA ALA A 207 -8.25 0.75 13.03
C ALA A 207 -9.02 -0.53 12.68
N ALA A 208 -9.55 -1.24 13.68
CA ALA A 208 -10.34 -2.45 13.49
C ALA A 208 -11.63 -2.19 12.70
N TRP A 209 -12.31 -1.06 12.92
CA TRP A 209 -13.50 -0.70 12.13
C TRP A 209 -13.17 -0.47 10.65
N ILE A 210 -12.05 0.20 10.35
CA ILE A 210 -11.61 0.42 8.96
C ILE A 210 -11.26 -0.91 8.28
N LEU A 211 -10.51 -1.77 8.98
CA LEU A 211 -10.14 -3.09 8.48
C LEU A 211 -11.39 -3.95 8.22
N ASP A 212 -12.32 -4.01 9.18
CA ASP A 212 -13.57 -4.79 9.04
C ASP A 212 -14.44 -4.26 7.91
N ARG A 213 -14.60 -2.93 7.79
CA ARG A 213 -15.40 -2.33 6.72
C ARG A 213 -14.79 -2.61 5.35
N LEU A 214 -13.48 -2.43 5.18
CA LEU A 214 -12.80 -2.75 3.93
C LEU A 214 -12.90 -4.25 3.62
N ALA A 215 -12.79 -5.13 4.62
CA ALA A 215 -12.90 -6.57 4.43
C ALA A 215 -14.28 -7.05 3.98
N ARG A 216 -15.36 -6.33 4.34
CA ARG A 216 -16.71 -6.65 3.86
C ARG A 216 -16.89 -6.35 2.37
N VAL A 217 -16.33 -5.24 1.88
CA VAL A 217 -16.54 -4.77 0.50
C VAL A 217 -15.49 -5.30 -0.47
N TYR A 218 -14.26 -5.51 0.01
CA TYR A 218 -13.12 -5.89 -0.83
C TYR A 218 -13.44 -7.11 -1.69
N PRO A 219 -14.02 -8.23 -1.18
CA PRO A 219 -14.43 -9.40 -1.97
C PRO A 219 -15.19 -9.10 -3.26
N ASN A 220 -16.03 -8.04 -3.26
CA ASN A 220 -16.83 -7.65 -4.41
C ASN A 220 -16.13 -6.62 -5.31
N TYR A 221 -15.05 -5.96 -4.88
CA TYR A 221 -14.33 -5.00 -5.71
C TYR A 221 -13.72 -5.64 -6.95
N LEU A 222 -14.07 -5.08 -8.11
CA LEU A 222 -13.64 -5.49 -9.44
C LEU A 222 -12.20 -5.06 -9.71
N PHE A 223 -11.45 -5.92 -10.40
CA PHE A 223 -10.22 -5.47 -11.03
C PHE A 223 -10.53 -4.40 -12.09
N HIS A 224 -9.86 -3.26 -11.98
CA HIS A 224 -10.04 -2.15 -12.90
C HIS A 224 -8.73 -1.43 -13.19
N SER A 225 -8.61 -0.85 -14.38
CA SER A 225 -7.40 -0.19 -14.85
C SER A 225 -7.59 1.31 -15.12
N TYR A 226 -6.47 2.00 -15.33
CA TYR A 226 -6.42 3.47 -15.44
C TYR A 226 -7.38 4.09 -16.45
N ASN A 227 -7.65 3.39 -17.56
CA ASN A 227 -8.42 3.92 -18.68
C ASN A 227 -9.92 3.56 -18.59
N GLY A 228 -10.40 3.14 -17.42
CA GLY A 228 -11.82 2.82 -17.22
C GLY A 228 -12.22 1.44 -17.72
N THR A 229 -11.27 0.49 -17.81
CA THR A 229 -11.59 -0.92 -18.12
C THR A 229 -11.78 -1.69 -16.83
N TYR A 230 -12.88 -2.44 -16.72
CA TYR A 230 -13.25 -3.29 -15.59
C TYR A 230 -13.32 -4.75 -16.03
N ALA A 231 -12.90 -5.68 -15.16
CA ALA A 231 -13.13 -7.12 -15.34
C ALA A 231 -14.33 -7.56 -14.47
N ASP A 232 -15.49 -7.74 -15.09
CA ASP A 232 -16.73 -8.20 -14.46
C ASP A 232 -16.71 -9.71 -14.20
N TRP A 233 -15.88 -10.13 -13.24
CA TRP A 233 -15.67 -11.54 -12.91
C TRP A 233 -15.13 -11.69 -11.49
N PRO A 234 -15.28 -12.86 -10.82
CA PRO A 234 -14.74 -13.07 -9.49
C PRO A 234 -13.24 -12.73 -9.43
N PRO A 235 -12.79 -11.85 -8.52
CA PRO A 235 -11.43 -11.31 -8.54
C PRO A 235 -10.32 -12.36 -8.50
N ALA A 236 -10.51 -13.45 -7.74
CA ALA A 236 -9.56 -14.55 -7.69
C ALA A 236 -9.40 -15.27 -9.04
N LYS A 237 -10.44 -15.32 -9.88
CA LYS A 237 -10.35 -15.85 -11.25
C LYS A 237 -9.62 -14.86 -12.16
N VAL A 238 -9.90 -13.57 -12.00
CA VAL A 238 -9.18 -12.50 -12.73
C VAL A 238 -7.69 -12.56 -12.44
N ALA A 239 -7.30 -12.60 -11.17
CA ALA A 239 -5.90 -12.66 -10.76
C ALA A 239 -5.16 -13.88 -11.34
N LYS A 240 -5.79 -15.07 -11.32
CA LYS A 240 -5.23 -16.29 -11.93
C LYS A 240 -5.02 -16.14 -13.43
N GLU A 241 -5.97 -15.54 -14.14
CA GLU A 241 -5.88 -15.34 -15.58
C GLU A 241 -4.80 -14.31 -15.94
N LEU A 242 -4.69 -13.23 -15.16
CA LEU A 242 -3.56 -12.31 -15.24
C LEU A 242 -2.23 -13.02 -14.98
N GLY A 243 -2.16 -13.97 -14.04
CA GLY A 243 -0.95 -14.75 -13.80
C GLY A 243 -0.56 -15.67 -14.95
N ARG A 244 -1.54 -16.26 -15.66
CA ARG A 244 -1.32 -17.08 -16.87
C ARG A 244 -0.90 -16.26 -18.07
N HIS A 245 -1.42 -15.03 -18.19
CA HIS A 245 -1.11 -14.10 -19.27
C HIS A 245 -0.69 -12.72 -18.71
N PRO A 246 0.55 -12.59 -18.20
CA PRO A 246 1.01 -11.47 -17.36
C PRO A 246 0.80 -10.05 -17.89
N ARG A 247 0.80 -9.88 -19.22
CA ARG A 247 0.68 -8.57 -19.84
C ARG A 247 -0.69 -7.92 -19.60
N ALA A 248 -1.77 -8.68 -19.71
CA ALA A 248 -3.12 -8.13 -19.65
C ALA A 248 -4.23 -9.16 -19.36
N GLY A 249 -3.90 -10.44 -19.19
CA GLY A 249 -4.90 -11.52 -19.15
C GLY A 249 -5.47 -11.86 -20.52
N ARG A 250 -6.20 -12.98 -20.61
CA ARG A 250 -7.04 -13.33 -21.77
C ARG A 250 -8.40 -13.76 -21.26
N PHE A 251 -9.39 -12.90 -21.44
CA PHE A 251 -10.72 -13.11 -20.88
C PHE A 251 -11.74 -13.37 -22.00
N PRO A 252 -12.85 -14.06 -21.71
CA PRO A 252 -14.03 -13.96 -22.57
C PRO A 252 -14.42 -12.49 -22.80
N ASN A 253 -14.85 -12.15 -24.01
CA ASN A 253 -15.09 -10.75 -24.41
C ASN A 253 -16.09 -10.04 -23.49
N GLU A 254 -17.11 -10.76 -23.01
CA GLU A 254 -18.14 -10.25 -22.13
C GLU A 254 -17.69 -10.03 -20.68
N VAL A 255 -16.49 -10.47 -20.30
CA VAL A 255 -15.89 -10.19 -18.98
C VAL A 255 -15.33 -8.77 -18.92
N ILE A 256 -14.75 -8.28 -20.02
CA ILE A 256 -14.06 -6.99 -20.03
C ILE A 256 -15.05 -5.90 -20.43
N ILE A 257 -15.38 -5.07 -19.46
CA ILE A 257 -16.35 -3.98 -19.60
C ILE A 257 -15.61 -2.66 -19.71
N ASN A 258 -15.86 -1.94 -20.79
CA ASN A 258 -15.39 -0.58 -21.03
C ASN A 258 -16.43 0.18 -21.87
N ALA A 259 -16.62 1.47 -21.58
CA ALA A 259 -17.63 2.29 -22.23
C ALA A 259 -17.46 2.43 -23.76
N PHE A 260 -16.25 2.23 -24.27
CA PHE A 260 -15.91 2.37 -25.69
C PHE A 260 -15.51 1.03 -26.35
N GLY A 261 -15.78 -0.10 -25.69
CA GLY A 261 -15.38 -1.42 -26.21
C GLY A 261 -13.87 -1.59 -26.35
N LEU A 262 -13.06 -0.88 -25.55
CA LEU A 262 -11.60 -1.02 -25.60
C LEU A 262 -11.15 -2.44 -25.24
N HIS A 263 -9.99 -2.82 -25.78
CA HIS A 263 -9.28 -4.07 -25.48
C HIS A 263 -9.99 -5.37 -25.88
N GLN A 264 -10.91 -5.28 -26.84
CA GLN A 264 -11.57 -6.42 -27.45
C GLN A 264 -10.71 -6.99 -28.60
N ARG A 265 -10.55 -8.31 -28.66
CA ARG A 265 -9.96 -9.05 -29.80
C ARG A 265 -11.01 -10.01 -30.36
N LYS A 266 -10.66 -10.68 -31.46
CA LYS A 266 -11.53 -11.66 -32.10
C LYS A 266 -12.00 -12.75 -31.13
N ASP A 267 -11.07 -13.33 -30.37
CA ASP A 267 -11.34 -14.53 -29.56
C ASP A 267 -11.23 -14.30 -28.03
N TYR A 268 -10.81 -13.11 -27.60
CA TYR A 268 -10.61 -12.77 -26.18
C TYR A 268 -10.54 -11.25 -25.97
N ALA A 269 -10.66 -10.81 -24.72
CA ALA A 269 -10.42 -9.44 -24.31
C ALA A 269 -9.31 -9.34 -23.26
N GLU A 270 -8.76 -8.13 -23.11
CA GLU A 270 -7.58 -7.85 -22.28
C GLU A 270 -7.92 -6.80 -21.21
N LEU A 271 -7.44 -6.98 -19.97
CA LEU A 271 -7.52 -5.98 -18.91
C LEU A 271 -6.36 -4.98 -19.02
N CYS A 272 -6.35 -4.21 -20.10
CA CYS A 272 -5.35 -3.16 -20.39
C CYS A 272 -3.89 -3.60 -20.17
N ASN A 273 -3.30 -3.24 -19.02
CA ASN A 273 -1.88 -3.49 -18.68
C ASN A 273 -1.74 -4.50 -17.52
N GLY A 274 -2.76 -5.30 -17.24
CA GLY A 274 -2.73 -6.35 -16.20
C GLY A 274 -2.36 -5.80 -14.83
N PHE A 275 -1.68 -6.59 -14.00
CA PHE A 275 -1.29 -6.17 -12.65
C PHE A 275 -0.42 -4.90 -12.59
N TRP A 276 0.33 -4.60 -13.65
CA TRP A 276 1.11 -3.36 -13.71
C TRP A 276 0.20 -2.14 -13.57
N GLY A 277 -1.02 -2.23 -14.12
CA GLY A 277 -1.96 -1.13 -14.20
C GLY A 277 -3.40 -1.38 -13.80
N ALA A 278 -3.64 -2.48 -13.11
CA ALA A 278 -4.94 -2.85 -12.60
C ALA A 278 -4.82 -3.41 -11.18
N GLY A 279 -5.88 -3.18 -10.41
CA GLY A 279 -6.09 -3.70 -9.08
C GLY A 279 -7.57 -3.53 -8.73
N ARG A 280 -7.97 -4.00 -7.56
CA ARG A 280 -9.36 -3.93 -7.09
C ARG A 280 -9.62 -2.62 -6.38
N TYR A 281 -8.63 -2.16 -5.61
CA TYR A 281 -8.66 -0.91 -4.88
C TYR A 281 -7.95 0.23 -5.63
N SER A 282 -6.83 -0.07 -6.28
CA SER A 282 -5.97 0.90 -6.97
C SER A 282 -5.58 0.43 -8.36
N CYS A 283 -5.47 1.34 -9.31
CA CYS A 283 -5.04 1.01 -10.67
C CYS A 283 -3.51 0.98 -10.87
N SER A 284 -2.64 1.10 -9.86
CA SER A 284 -1.18 1.17 -10.10
C SER A 284 -0.39 0.16 -9.28
N GLY A 285 0.04 -0.94 -9.93
CA GLY A 285 0.81 -2.00 -9.30
C GLY A 285 0.00 -2.95 -8.42
N GLY A 286 -1.23 -3.26 -8.83
CA GLY A 286 -2.19 -3.99 -7.99
C GLY A 286 -2.48 -3.28 -6.68
N ASP A 287 -2.84 -4.07 -5.67
CA ASP A 287 -3.23 -3.57 -4.34
C ASP A 287 -2.16 -3.82 -3.27
N GLY A 288 -0.96 -4.29 -3.67
CA GLY A 288 0.07 -4.76 -2.74
C GLY A 288 0.44 -3.74 -1.66
N ARG A 289 0.47 -2.44 -1.98
CA ARG A 289 0.79 -1.39 -1.00
C ARG A 289 -0.32 -1.21 0.04
N VAL A 290 -1.58 -1.06 -0.39
CA VAL A 290 -2.69 -0.84 0.54
C VAL A 290 -2.88 -2.08 1.43
N LEU A 291 -2.79 -3.27 0.86
CA LEU A 291 -2.88 -4.52 1.60
C LEU A 291 -1.73 -4.71 2.57
N LEU A 292 -0.51 -4.28 2.22
CA LEU A 292 0.61 -4.26 3.16
C LEU A 292 0.31 -3.36 4.35
N ASP A 293 -0.16 -2.14 4.10
CA ASP A 293 -0.51 -1.19 5.17
C ASP A 293 -1.61 -1.78 6.08
N MET A 294 -2.61 -2.48 5.52
CA MET A 294 -3.65 -3.17 6.30
C MET A 294 -3.10 -4.37 7.10
N THR A 295 -2.19 -5.14 6.51
CA THR A 295 -1.57 -6.30 7.17
C THR A 295 -0.71 -5.88 8.35
N VAL A 296 0.08 -4.81 8.18
CA VAL A 296 0.89 -4.24 9.27
C VAL A 296 -0.01 -3.63 10.35
N ALA A 297 -1.09 -2.94 9.96
CA ALA A 297 -2.05 -2.41 10.93
C ALA A 297 -2.69 -3.52 11.76
N TYR A 298 -3.11 -4.62 11.12
CA TYR A 298 -3.63 -5.80 11.79
C TYR A 298 -2.60 -6.42 12.75
N ASP A 299 -1.35 -6.64 12.34
CA ASP A 299 -0.30 -7.19 13.21
C ASP A 299 -0.06 -6.34 14.47
N LEU A 300 -0.16 -5.01 14.34
CA LEU A 300 -0.01 -4.09 15.47
C LEU A 300 -1.20 -4.14 16.47
N ILE A 301 -2.41 -4.50 16.03
CA ILE A 301 -3.64 -4.43 16.86
C ILE A 301 -4.25 -5.80 17.19
N ARG A 302 -3.78 -6.91 16.61
CA ARG A 302 -4.43 -8.24 16.71
C ARG A 302 -4.63 -8.75 18.15
N GLU A 303 -3.79 -8.31 19.07
CA GLU A 303 -3.87 -8.64 20.51
C GLU A 303 -4.51 -7.53 21.37
N ALA A 304 -5.05 -6.48 20.75
CA ALA A 304 -5.65 -5.36 21.48
C ALA A 304 -6.89 -5.79 22.25
N ARG A 305 -6.98 -5.34 23.51
CA ARG A 305 -8.08 -5.64 24.42
C ARG A 305 -8.56 -4.37 25.13
N TYR A 306 -9.85 -4.30 25.38
CA TYR A 306 -10.44 -3.30 26.27
C TYR A 306 -10.08 -3.60 27.73
N ALA A 307 -10.44 -2.69 28.63
CA ALA A 307 -10.15 -2.82 30.07
C ALA A 307 -10.81 -4.05 30.71
N ASP A 308 -11.95 -4.52 30.15
CA ASP A 308 -12.65 -5.73 30.55
C ASP A 308 -12.06 -7.02 29.94
N SER A 309 -10.88 -6.93 29.32
CA SER A 309 -10.17 -8.01 28.62
C SER A 309 -10.83 -8.54 27.35
N GLN A 310 -11.98 -7.98 26.91
CA GLN A 310 -12.56 -8.32 25.62
C GLN A 310 -11.63 -7.88 24.48
N ARG A 311 -11.53 -8.70 23.43
CA ARG A 311 -10.71 -8.36 22.24
C ARG A 311 -11.40 -7.27 21.44
N VAL A 312 -10.62 -6.31 20.95
CA VAL A 312 -11.10 -5.28 20.02
C VAL A 312 -11.59 -5.91 18.72
N LEU A 313 -10.84 -6.87 18.20
CA LEU A 313 -11.25 -7.68 17.05
C LEU A 313 -12.08 -8.85 17.55
N THR A 314 -13.38 -8.81 17.31
CA THR A 314 -14.25 -9.97 17.53
C THR A 314 -13.82 -11.12 16.60
N PRO A 315 -14.11 -12.40 16.95
CA PRO A 315 -13.73 -13.53 16.11
C PRO A 315 -14.24 -13.41 14.65
N GLU A 316 -15.44 -12.87 14.47
CA GLU A 316 -16.04 -12.68 13.15
C GLU A 316 -15.37 -11.55 12.36
N MET A 317 -15.05 -10.43 13.02
CA MET A 317 -14.30 -9.33 12.42
C MET A 317 -12.90 -9.79 12.00
N GLU A 318 -12.20 -10.51 12.89
CA GLU A 318 -10.88 -11.05 12.60
C GLU A 318 -10.91 -12.03 11.43
N ARG A 319 -11.90 -12.95 11.38
CA ARG A 319 -12.08 -13.85 10.23
C ARG A 319 -12.20 -13.07 8.93
N ARG A 320 -13.05 -12.04 8.88
CA ARG A 320 -13.19 -11.19 7.68
C ARG A 320 -11.88 -10.50 7.32
N VAL A 321 -11.24 -9.82 8.26
CA VAL A 321 -9.99 -9.09 8.01
C VAL A 321 -8.90 -10.03 7.50
N VAL A 322 -8.76 -11.21 8.09
CA VAL A 322 -7.75 -12.19 7.69
C VAL A 322 -8.09 -12.81 6.33
N HIS A 323 -9.29 -13.37 6.16
CA HIS A 323 -9.61 -14.17 4.98
C HIS A 323 -10.09 -13.35 3.79
N ASP A 324 -10.97 -12.38 4.04
CA ASP A 324 -11.71 -11.68 2.99
C ASP A 324 -10.95 -10.45 2.49
N LEU A 325 -9.93 -9.98 3.24
CA LEU A 325 -9.05 -8.87 2.87
C LEU A 325 -7.59 -9.30 2.70
N ILE A 326 -6.91 -9.70 3.78
CA ILE A 326 -5.45 -9.90 3.77
C ILE A 326 -5.05 -11.10 2.91
N LEU A 327 -5.62 -12.28 3.19
CA LEU A 327 -5.28 -13.51 2.45
C LEU A 327 -5.84 -13.47 1.04
N ALA A 328 -7.07 -12.97 0.83
CA ALA A 328 -7.62 -12.79 -0.52
C ALA A 328 -6.71 -11.91 -1.40
N GLY A 329 -6.31 -10.74 -0.90
CA GLY A 329 -5.42 -9.84 -1.64
C GLY A 329 -4.00 -10.37 -1.80
N TYR A 330 -3.49 -11.13 -0.82
CA TYR A 330 -2.23 -11.85 -0.94
C TYR A 330 -2.26 -12.89 -2.06
N GLU A 331 -3.30 -13.74 -2.11
CA GLU A 331 -3.44 -14.75 -3.16
C GLU A 331 -3.60 -14.10 -4.54
N ASP A 332 -4.31 -12.97 -4.64
CA ASP A 332 -4.35 -12.18 -5.89
C ASP A 332 -2.93 -11.78 -6.32
N CYS A 333 -2.16 -11.16 -5.41
CA CYS A 333 -0.81 -10.67 -5.68
C CYS A 333 0.19 -11.77 -6.06
N ARG A 334 0.05 -12.98 -5.52
CA ARG A 334 0.94 -14.12 -5.84
C ARG A 334 0.92 -14.52 -7.30
N ASN A 335 -0.14 -14.20 -8.03
CA ASN A 335 -0.21 -14.44 -9.47
C ASN A 335 0.70 -13.50 -10.27
N TRP A 336 1.22 -12.43 -9.68
CA TRP A 336 2.04 -11.46 -10.38
C TRP A 336 3.55 -11.77 -10.31
N GLN A 337 4.03 -12.55 -11.27
CA GLN A 337 5.42 -13.00 -11.34
C GLN A 337 6.40 -11.95 -11.88
N ASP A 338 5.93 -10.94 -12.62
CA ASP A 338 6.81 -9.94 -13.24
C ASP A 338 7.67 -9.19 -12.22
N ILE A 339 8.87 -8.84 -12.66
CA ILE A 339 9.82 -8.02 -11.92
C ILE A 339 9.96 -6.68 -12.63
N ASN A 340 9.40 -5.64 -12.04
CA ASN A 340 9.36 -4.29 -12.58
C ASN A 340 9.22 -3.25 -11.45
N ASN A 341 9.12 -1.98 -11.83
CA ASN A 341 9.00 -0.84 -10.93
C ASN A 341 7.74 -0.80 -10.05
N LYS A 342 6.80 -1.73 -10.20
CA LYS A 342 5.52 -1.73 -9.48
C LYS A 342 5.30 -2.95 -8.59
N CYS A 343 6.10 -4.02 -8.72
CA CYS A 343 5.83 -5.28 -8.00
C CYS A 343 6.37 -5.35 -6.56
N GLY A 344 7.27 -4.43 -6.18
CA GLY A 344 7.88 -4.36 -4.84
C GLY A 344 6.90 -4.45 -3.66
N PRO A 345 5.78 -3.69 -3.64
CA PRO A 345 4.83 -3.73 -2.55
C PRO A 345 4.13 -5.10 -2.40
N GLY A 346 3.88 -5.80 -3.52
CA GLY A 346 3.32 -7.16 -3.49
C GLY A 346 4.30 -8.18 -2.87
N ARG A 347 5.61 -8.01 -3.11
CA ARG A 347 6.65 -8.83 -2.44
C ARG A 347 6.72 -8.50 -0.94
N ALA A 348 6.60 -7.23 -0.55
CA ALA A 348 6.57 -6.84 0.86
C ALA A 348 5.33 -7.40 1.58
N LEU A 349 4.15 -7.35 0.95
CA LEU A 349 2.94 -7.99 1.45
C LEU A 349 3.17 -9.49 1.68
N SER A 350 3.80 -10.18 0.73
CA SER A 350 4.12 -11.60 0.85
C SER A 350 5.05 -11.91 2.02
N ALA A 351 6.05 -11.07 2.28
CA ALA A 351 6.90 -11.23 3.46
C ALA A 351 6.07 -11.11 4.74
N ALA A 352 5.22 -10.08 4.84
CA ALA A 352 4.40 -9.83 6.02
C ALA A 352 3.42 -10.97 6.29
N VAL A 353 2.69 -11.42 5.26
CA VAL A 353 1.76 -12.57 5.36
C VAL A 353 2.51 -13.87 5.66
N GLY A 354 3.66 -14.08 5.01
CA GLY A 354 4.53 -15.23 5.23
C GLY A 354 4.93 -15.39 6.69
N ILE A 355 5.35 -14.30 7.33
CA ILE A 355 5.73 -14.29 8.74
C ILE A 355 4.51 -14.41 9.66
N LEU A 356 3.47 -13.63 9.39
CA LEU A 356 2.32 -13.50 10.29
C LEU A 356 1.49 -14.78 10.38
N PHE A 357 1.35 -15.51 9.26
CA PHE A 357 0.53 -16.70 9.15
C PHE A 357 1.35 -17.99 8.95
N ASN A 358 2.65 -17.96 9.26
CA ASN A 358 3.57 -19.11 9.14
C ASN A 358 3.53 -19.78 7.75
N ARG A 359 3.62 -18.97 6.70
CA ARG A 359 3.66 -19.39 5.28
C ARG A 359 5.07 -19.18 4.71
N PRO A 360 5.99 -20.15 4.91
CA PRO A 360 7.41 -20.00 4.54
C PRO A 360 7.61 -19.73 3.04
N GLU A 361 6.71 -20.19 2.18
CA GLU A 361 6.73 -19.90 0.74
C GLU A 361 6.57 -18.40 0.44
N GLY A 362 5.79 -17.68 1.27
CA GLY A 362 5.61 -16.24 1.14
C GLY A 362 6.87 -15.46 1.51
N VAL A 363 7.58 -15.90 2.55
CA VAL A 363 8.89 -15.36 2.96
C VAL A 363 9.93 -15.58 1.86
N ARG A 364 9.98 -16.81 1.32
CA ARG A 364 10.90 -17.18 0.23
C ARG A 364 10.68 -16.32 -1.01
N TRP A 365 9.43 -16.22 -1.47
CA TRP A 365 9.08 -15.46 -2.67
C TRP A 365 9.38 -13.97 -2.53
N ALA A 366 9.23 -13.40 -1.32
CA ALA A 366 9.59 -12.02 -1.07
C ALA A 366 11.11 -11.79 -1.12
N TYR A 367 11.90 -12.69 -0.51
CA TYR A 367 13.35 -12.61 -0.52
C TYR A 367 13.93 -12.75 -1.94
N GLU A 368 13.51 -13.78 -2.67
CA GLU A 368 13.89 -14.01 -4.07
C GLU A 368 13.43 -12.86 -4.98
N GLY A 369 12.21 -12.35 -4.76
CA GLY A 369 11.68 -11.21 -5.50
C GLY A 369 12.51 -9.94 -5.27
N PHE A 370 12.99 -9.72 -4.04
CA PHE A 370 13.87 -8.60 -3.73
C PHE A 370 15.26 -8.75 -4.38
N GLN A 371 15.84 -9.95 -4.39
CA GLN A 371 17.07 -10.23 -5.14
C GLN A 371 16.87 -9.95 -6.64
N GLN A 372 15.79 -10.44 -7.23
CA GLN A 372 15.49 -10.23 -8.64
C GLN A 372 15.24 -8.75 -8.98
N LEU A 373 14.55 -7.99 -8.12
CA LEU A 373 14.40 -6.54 -8.28
C LEU A 373 15.76 -5.86 -8.32
N MET A 374 16.67 -6.21 -7.41
CA MET A 374 18.03 -5.68 -7.43
C MET A 374 18.80 -6.10 -8.68
N GLU A 375 18.61 -7.32 -9.16
CA GLU A 375 19.35 -7.84 -10.31
C GLU A 375 18.88 -7.32 -11.66
N ARG A 376 17.56 -7.20 -11.81
CA ARG A 376 16.94 -6.83 -13.07
C ARG A 376 16.86 -5.32 -13.23
N CYS A 377 16.64 -4.56 -12.17
CA CYS A 377 16.40 -3.11 -12.25
C CYS A 377 17.64 -2.25 -11.98
N PHE A 378 18.73 -2.84 -11.45
CA PHE A 378 19.98 -2.13 -11.16
C PHE A 378 21.19 -2.85 -11.76
N HIS A 379 22.16 -2.08 -12.23
CA HIS A 379 23.48 -2.55 -12.64
C HIS A 379 24.31 -3.02 -11.43
N PHE A 380 25.44 -3.68 -11.69
CA PHE A 380 26.30 -4.25 -10.63
C PHE A 380 26.83 -3.20 -9.65
N ASP A 381 26.97 -1.95 -10.11
CA ASP A 381 27.42 -0.78 -9.35
C ASP A 381 26.28 -0.08 -8.56
N GLY A 382 25.04 -0.56 -8.70
CA GLY A 382 23.85 0.00 -8.06
C GLY A 382 23.15 1.11 -8.86
N CYS A 383 23.61 1.49 -10.05
CA CYS A 383 22.88 2.44 -10.88
C CYS A 383 21.62 1.80 -11.46
N CYS A 384 20.49 2.49 -11.46
CA CYS A 384 19.26 1.98 -12.06
C CYS A 384 19.39 1.92 -13.58
N LYS A 385 18.83 0.88 -14.21
CA LYS A 385 18.87 0.67 -15.66
C LYS A 385 17.93 1.60 -16.46
N GLU A 386 17.07 2.37 -15.78
CA GLU A 386 16.03 3.20 -16.40
C GLU A 386 16.37 4.70 -16.30
N SER A 387 16.19 5.30 -15.12
CA SER A 387 16.48 6.71 -14.87
C SER A 387 16.63 6.98 -13.37
N PRO A 388 17.18 8.14 -12.95
CA PRO A 388 17.18 8.56 -11.55
C PRO A 388 15.80 8.57 -10.88
N SER A 389 14.74 9.01 -11.57
CA SER A 389 13.39 8.97 -10.99
C SER A 389 12.86 7.54 -10.84
N TYR A 390 13.14 6.65 -11.79
CA TYR A 390 12.79 5.23 -11.66
C TYR A 390 13.62 4.54 -10.57
N ALA A 391 14.89 4.90 -10.40
CA ALA A 391 15.70 4.44 -9.27
C ALA A 391 15.03 4.79 -7.94
N SER A 392 14.61 6.04 -7.78
CA SER A 392 13.85 6.48 -6.61
C SER A 392 12.51 5.74 -6.47
N MET A 393 11.82 5.46 -7.57
CA MET A 393 10.56 4.70 -7.55
C MET A 393 10.77 3.27 -7.04
N HIS A 394 11.70 2.51 -7.65
CA HIS A 394 12.10 1.16 -7.22
C HIS A 394 12.45 1.14 -5.75
N LEU A 395 13.42 1.97 -5.33
CA LEU A 395 13.89 2.05 -3.95
C LEU A 395 12.81 2.49 -2.96
N THR A 396 11.75 3.19 -3.40
CA THR A 396 10.62 3.52 -2.53
C THR A 396 9.71 2.31 -2.35
N LEU A 397 9.39 1.64 -3.44
CA LEU A 397 8.36 0.60 -3.50
C LEU A 397 8.85 -0.74 -2.94
N MET A 398 10.16 -1.00 -2.94
CA MET A 398 10.74 -2.23 -2.39
C MET A 398 11.32 -2.09 -0.97
N ARG A 399 11.36 -0.87 -0.41
CA ARG A 399 12.06 -0.56 0.86
C ARG A 399 11.61 -1.43 2.03
N ASP A 400 10.32 -1.72 2.10
CA ASP A 400 9.74 -2.39 3.26
C ASP A 400 10.05 -3.91 3.24
N ILE A 401 10.43 -4.49 2.09
CA ILE A 401 10.77 -5.92 1.97
C ILE A 401 11.93 -6.31 2.91
N PRO A 402 13.14 -5.70 2.82
CA PRO A 402 14.25 -6.08 3.69
C PRO A 402 14.00 -5.76 5.17
N GLU A 403 13.15 -4.77 5.49
CA GLU A 403 12.79 -4.44 6.88
C GLU A 403 11.90 -5.51 7.52
N ILE A 404 10.91 -5.99 6.76
CA ILE A 404 10.02 -7.06 7.21
C ILE A 404 10.81 -8.36 7.40
N LEU A 405 11.64 -8.74 6.42
CA LEU A 405 12.42 -9.99 6.43
C LEU A 405 13.57 -10.00 7.46
N ARG A 406 13.98 -8.85 8.00
CA ARG A 406 15.12 -8.75 8.92
C ARG A 406 14.90 -9.61 10.18
N GLY A 407 15.78 -10.58 10.39
CA GLY A 407 15.78 -11.41 11.59
C GLY A 407 14.69 -12.47 11.62
N CYS A 408 14.01 -12.70 10.50
CA CYS A 408 13.15 -13.86 10.32
C CYS A 408 13.99 -15.07 9.89
N ASP A 409 13.62 -16.27 10.32
CA ASP A 409 14.30 -17.49 9.92
C ASP A 409 14.19 -17.68 8.40
N ALA A 410 15.28 -18.14 7.77
CA ALA A 410 15.21 -18.53 6.37
C ALA A 410 14.15 -19.64 6.21
N PRO A 411 13.35 -19.61 5.12
CA PRO A 411 12.45 -20.71 4.82
C PRO A 411 13.27 -21.99 4.69
N SER A 412 12.90 -23.05 5.42
CA SER A 412 13.56 -24.35 5.28
C SER A 412 13.57 -24.80 3.82
N SER A 413 14.59 -25.56 3.42
CA SER A 413 14.56 -26.26 2.12
C SER A 413 13.31 -27.14 2.03
N ALA A 414 12.90 -27.54 0.83
CA ALA A 414 11.74 -28.42 0.64
C ALA A 414 11.85 -29.76 1.39
N HIS A 415 13.07 -30.15 1.81
CA HIS A 415 13.38 -31.31 2.63
C HIS A 415 14.42 -30.94 3.70
N PRO A 416 14.00 -30.40 4.86
CA PRO A 416 14.93 -30.13 5.96
C PRO A 416 15.31 -31.45 6.64
N SER A 417 16.60 -31.66 6.87
CA SER A 417 17.05 -32.77 7.70
C SER A 417 16.85 -32.42 9.19
N PRO A 418 16.57 -33.40 10.07
CA PRO A 418 16.53 -33.16 11.51
C PRO A 418 17.89 -32.59 11.98
N GLY A 419 17.91 -31.31 12.36
CA GLY A 419 19.14 -30.60 12.75
C GLY A 419 19.55 -29.44 11.84
N ASP A 420 18.88 -29.24 10.69
CA ASP A 420 19.11 -28.07 9.85
C ASP A 420 18.69 -26.79 10.59
N ARG A 421 19.68 -26.03 11.08
CA ARG A 421 19.47 -24.68 11.58
C ARG A 421 19.29 -23.75 10.39
N THR A 422 18.09 -23.20 10.22
CA THR A 422 17.87 -22.13 9.25
C THR A 422 18.54 -20.85 9.79
N GLU A 423 19.52 -20.33 9.04
CA GLU A 423 20.12 -19.04 9.41
C GLU A 423 19.09 -17.92 9.29
N PRO A 424 19.06 -16.95 10.23
CA PRO A 424 18.19 -15.79 10.11
C PRO A 424 18.51 -14.99 8.84
N LEU A 425 17.48 -14.58 8.11
CA LEU A 425 17.62 -13.70 6.96
C LEU A 425 18.21 -12.35 7.39
N ARG A 426 19.29 -11.96 6.69
CA ARG A 426 19.94 -10.66 6.83
C ARG A 426 19.98 -9.94 5.48
N PRO A 427 18.84 -9.48 4.94
CA PRO A 427 18.76 -8.92 3.58
C PRO A 427 19.73 -7.76 3.36
N PHE A 428 19.92 -6.91 4.36
CA PHE A 428 20.86 -5.79 4.29
C PHE A 428 22.33 -6.23 4.17
N GLN A 429 22.69 -7.41 4.69
CA GLN A 429 24.05 -7.95 4.59
C GLN A 429 24.23 -8.78 3.31
N HIS A 430 23.26 -9.64 3.00
CA HIS A 430 23.38 -10.63 1.93
C HIS A 430 23.08 -10.05 0.54
N ILE A 431 22.22 -9.03 0.43
CA ILE A 431 21.85 -8.40 -0.84
C ILE A 431 22.62 -7.08 -0.95
N THR A 432 23.94 -7.20 -1.14
CA THR A 432 24.91 -6.09 -1.12
C THR A 432 24.58 -5.00 -2.15
N ARG A 433 23.96 -5.37 -3.28
CA ARG A 433 23.54 -4.43 -4.33
C ARG A 433 22.53 -3.38 -3.83
N TYR A 434 21.74 -3.68 -2.80
CA TYR A 434 20.81 -2.70 -2.24
C TYR A 434 21.53 -1.50 -1.62
N ARG A 435 22.66 -1.73 -0.91
CA ARG A 435 23.54 -0.66 -0.41
C ARG A 435 24.02 0.21 -1.57
N LEU A 436 24.54 -0.43 -2.62
CA LEU A 436 25.07 0.26 -3.79
C LEU A 436 24.00 1.09 -4.49
N ALA A 437 22.76 0.59 -4.57
CA ALA A 437 21.64 1.32 -5.14
C ALA A 437 21.19 2.51 -4.29
N LEU A 438 21.30 2.44 -2.97
CA LEU A 438 21.09 3.60 -2.10
C LEU A 438 22.21 4.64 -2.27
N GLU A 439 23.47 4.18 -2.34
CA GLU A 439 24.64 5.03 -2.57
C GLU A 439 24.63 5.69 -3.96
N SER A 440 24.15 5.00 -5.00
CA SER A 440 24.11 5.54 -6.36
C SER A 440 23.23 6.78 -6.44
N MET A 441 22.15 6.86 -5.65
CA MET A 441 21.30 8.06 -5.56
C MET A 441 22.03 9.30 -5.04
N VAL A 442 23.19 9.13 -4.40
CA VAL A 442 24.08 10.22 -3.98
C VAL A 442 25.13 10.50 -5.05
N ARG A 443 25.72 9.45 -5.63
CA ARG A 443 26.81 9.55 -6.62
C ARG A 443 26.39 10.24 -7.92
N ILE A 444 25.13 10.12 -8.29
CA ILE A 444 24.59 10.71 -9.53
C ILE A 444 24.16 12.18 -9.38
N LEU A 445 24.29 12.78 -8.19
CA LEU A 445 23.75 14.12 -7.96
C LEU A 445 24.54 15.19 -8.74
N ALA A 446 23.81 16.01 -9.50
CA ALA A 446 24.31 17.22 -10.11
C ALA A 446 24.44 18.36 -9.06
N PRO A 447 25.12 19.48 -9.41
CA PRO A 447 25.17 20.67 -8.54
C PRO A 447 23.79 21.06 -8.01
N GLY A 448 23.73 21.46 -6.74
CA GLY A 448 22.47 21.74 -6.05
C GLY A 448 21.71 20.49 -5.58
N ARG A 449 22.33 19.31 -5.56
CA ARG A 449 21.78 18.03 -5.06
C ARG A 449 20.54 17.56 -5.81
N ARG A 450 20.50 17.83 -7.11
CA ARG A 450 19.41 17.44 -8.02
C ARG A 450 19.80 16.23 -8.84
N TYR A 451 18.81 15.47 -9.28
CA TYR A 451 19.04 14.42 -10.26
C TYR A 451 19.28 15.02 -11.65
N PRO A 452 20.18 14.43 -12.46
CA PRO A 452 20.30 14.78 -13.86
C PRO A 452 18.99 14.44 -14.58
N VAL A 453 18.53 15.34 -15.44
CA VAL A 453 17.26 15.19 -16.17
C VAL A 453 17.48 14.32 -17.41
N ILE A 454 17.76 13.03 -17.17
CA ILE A 454 17.93 12.00 -18.19
C ILE A 454 16.82 10.95 -18.08
N GLY A 455 16.41 10.42 -19.24
CA GLY A 455 15.24 9.54 -19.35
C GLY A 455 13.98 10.18 -18.76
N ASP A 456 13.10 9.34 -18.21
CA ASP A 456 11.89 9.78 -17.51
C ASP A 456 12.23 10.29 -16.09
N THR A 457 12.95 11.39 -15.99
CA THR A 457 13.28 12.04 -14.71
C THR A 457 12.60 13.39 -14.59
N HIS A 458 11.84 13.59 -13.51
CA HIS A 458 11.17 14.87 -13.27
C HIS A 458 12.18 15.98 -12.99
N ALA A 459 12.07 17.09 -13.72
CA ALA A 459 12.86 18.29 -13.47
C ALA A 459 12.69 18.78 -12.03
N GLY A 460 13.80 19.18 -11.39
CA GLY A 460 13.82 19.65 -10.00
C GLY A 460 13.78 18.55 -8.93
N SER A 461 13.67 17.27 -9.32
CA SER A 461 13.82 16.16 -8.38
C SER A 461 15.25 16.03 -7.84
N GLY A 462 15.40 15.50 -6.64
CA GLY A 462 16.70 15.34 -5.97
C GLY A 462 16.64 14.30 -4.85
N ILE A 463 17.76 14.13 -4.15
CA ILE A 463 17.88 13.15 -3.09
C ILE A 463 16.89 13.41 -1.95
N ARG A 464 16.22 12.33 -1.50
CA ARG A 464 15.35 12.36 -0.33
C ARG A 464 16.11 11.82 0.90
N PRO A 465 15.93 12.43 2.11
CA PRO A 465 16.62 11.99 3.33
C PRO A 465 16.51 10.50 3.62
N ILE A 466 15.38 9.87 3.29
CA ILE A 466 15.13 8.44 3.49
C ILE A 466 16.23 7.52 2.96
N ARG A 467 16.97 7.89 1.90
CA ARG A 467 18.06 7.06 1.40
C ARG A 467 19.24 7.02 2.37
N ALA A 468 19.62 8.20 2.86
CA ALA A 468 20.69 8.35 3.83
C ALA A 468 20.29 7.81 5.23
N GLU A 469 18.99 7.85 5.56
CA GLU A 469 18.45 7.22 6.78
C GLU A 469 18.68 5.71 6.80
N ILE A 470 18.31 5.02 5.71
CA ILE A 470 18.52 3.56 5.59
C ILE A 470 20.01 3.24 5.60
N LEU A 471 20.82 4.02 4.87
CA LEU A 471 22.28 3.88 4.88
C LEU A 471 22.85 3.99 6.30
N THR A 472 22.44 4.99 7.06
CA THR A 472 22.91 5.21 8.44
C THR A 472 22.46 4.09 9.37
N ALA A 473 21.16 3.73 9.34
CA ALA A 473 20.59 2.75 10.26
C ALA A 473 20.97 1.29 9.97
N ARG A 474 21.29 0.95 8.71
CA ARG A 474 21.51 -0.45 8.27
C ARG A 474 22.91 -0.74 7.79
N TYR A 475 23.66 0.29 7.38
CA TYR A 475 25.02 0.14 6.83
C TYR A 475 26.08 0.93 7.61
N GLY A 476 25.70 1.57 8.71
CA GLY A 476 26.60 2.06 9.76
C GLY A 476 26.69 3.59 9.86
N PRO A 477 27.25 4.10 10.96
CA PRO A 477 27.26 5.53 11.30
C PRO A 477 28.08 6.39 10.34
N ARG A 478 28.92 5.80 9.48
CA ARG A 478 29.70 6.53 8.46
C ARG A 478 28.85 7.37 7.49
N TYR A 479 27.55 7.09 7.37
CA TYR A 479 26.62 7.87 6.54
C TYR A 479 25.92 9.01 7.29
N ALA A 480 26.18 9.20 8.59
CA ALA A 480 25.56 10.25 9.39
C ALA A 480 25.78 11.65 8.80
N GLY A 481 27.01 11.98 8.42
CA GLY A 481 27.31 13.29 7.80
C GLY A 481 26.59 13.50 6.47
N LEU A 482 26.42 12.43 5.66
CA LEU A 482 25.59 12.50 4.45
C LEU A 482 24.13 12.78 4.79
N LEU A 483 23.59 12.12 5.81
CA LEU A 483 22.21 12.32 6.24
C LEU A 483 21.97 13.75 6.74
N GLU A 484 22.82 14.27 7.62
CA GLU A 484 22.76 15.65 8.11
C GLU A 484 22.83 16.64 6.95
N GLN A 485 23.73 16.40 6.01
CA GLN A 485 23.87 17.23 4.81
C GLN A 485 22.60 17.22 3.97
N VAL A 486 22.03 16.04 3.68
CA VAL A 486 20.81 15.89 2.85
C VAL A 486 19.58 16.50 3.53
N GLN A 487 19.42 16.34 4.84
CA GLN A 487 18.28 16.90 5.58
C GLN A 487 18.47 18.36 6.00
N GLY A 488 19.70 18.88 5.92
CA GLY A 488 20.04 20.27 6.23
C GLY A 488 20.02 20.62 7.73
N LYS A 489 20.06 19.62 8.61
CA LYS A 489 19.96 19.74 10.07
C LYS A 489 20.73 18.62 10.75
N LYS A 490 21.16 18.82 11.99
CA LYS A 490 21.80 17.75 12.78
C LYS A 490 20.85 16.59 13.05
N LEU A 491 21.39 15.40 13.32
CA LEU A 491 20.56 14.21 13.61
C LEU A 491 19.67 14.39 14.86
N SER A 492 20.12 15.19 15.84
CA SER A 492 19.34 15.53 17.04
C SER A 492 18.18 16.50 16.76
N GLU A 493 18.25 17.26 15.65
CA GLU A 493 17.29 18.31 15.31
C GLU A 493 16.24 17.87 14.29
N ALA A 494 16.51 16.80 13.53
CA ALA A 494 15.60 16.27 12.54
C ALA A 494 15.74 14.76 12.29
N GLY A 495 14.60 14.13 12.01
CA GLY A 495 14.51 12.74 11.58
C GLY A 495 13.22 12.49 10.82
N SER A 496 13.25 11.49 9.94
CA SER A 496 12.05 11.02 9.24
C SER A 496 11.25 10.02 10.09
N GLU A 497 10.08 9.61 9.61
CA GLU A 497 9.38 8.47 10.21
C GLU A 497 10.26 7.20 10.24
N TYR A 498 11.13 7.00 9.25
CA TYR A 498 12.06 5.87 9.29
C TYR A 498 13.04 5.99 10.47
N ALA A 499 13.56 7.20 10.74
CA ALA A 499 14.40 7.43 11.91
C ALA A 499 13.69 7.13 13.21
N LEU A 500 12.41 7.54 13.34
CA LEU A 500 11.61 7.27 14.53
C LEU A 500 11.69 5.79 14.94
N TRP A 501 11.54 4.87 13.99
CA TRP A 501 11.55 3.43 14.27
C TRP A 501 12.94 2.79 14.33
N TYR A 502 13.90 3.27 13.54
CA TYR A 502 15.12 2.52 13.24
C TYR A 502 16.43 3.25 13.56
N ARG A 503 16.43 4.58 13.71
CA ARG A 503 17.64 5.31 14.10
C ARG A 503 17.89 5.10 15.58
N ASP A 504 19.10 4.67 15.91
CA ASP A 504 19.57 4.57 17.28
C ASP A 504 19.34 5.92 18.00
N PRO A 505 18.74 5.91 19.20
CA PRO A 505 18.51 7.14 19.94
C PRO A 505 19.80 7.79 20.46
N ASP A 506 20.93 7.06 20.55
CA ASP A 506 22.24 7.54 21.02
C ASP A 506 23.10 8.15 19.90
#